data_AF-A0A8H3CE89-F1
#
_entry.id   AF-A0A8H3CE89-F1
#
_cell.length_a   1.000
_cell.length_b   1.000
_cell.length_c   1.000
_cell.angle_alpha   90.00
_cell.angle_beta   90.00
_cell.angle_gamma   90.00
#
_symmetry.space_group_name_H-M   'P 1'
#
loop_
_entity.id
_entity.type
_entity.pdbx_description
1 polymer ?
#
loop_
_entity_poly.entity_id
_entity_poly.type
_entity_poly.pdbx_seq_one_letter_code
_entity_poly.pdbx_strand_id
1 'polypeptide(L)'
;MTSVTTHLVKVTVGRPRPDLLHRCQPVAGATNHQPNEFFGLATWTVCTQADKMIMRDGWRSFWSGHASGSFAGLSFLSYYMAGKLHMFDEQGYTAKVWVTLAPFLIAILVAISRTVDNRHHWQDVTVGAIVGINIGYFAYRQYYPSLADKLSHEAYEARLSPFERDMPRGQPEREGPSDEESAPLIENYSDRGTSSPHPNGQ
;
A
#
# COMPACT_ATOMS: atom_id res chain seq x y z
N MET A 1 1.42 5.62 -3.76
CA MET A 1 0.65 6.08 -4.93
C MET A 1 -0.70 6.68 -4.49
N THR A 2 -1.63 5.87 -3.97
CA THR A 2 -3.00 6.31 -3.63
C THR A 2 -3.08 7.51 -2.68
N SER A 3 -2.28 7.55 -1.61
CA SER A 3 -2.30 8.66 -0.65
C SER A 3 -1.95 10.00 -1.33
N VAL A 4 -0.83 10.02 -2.06
CA VAL A 4 -0.36 11.22 -2.76
C VAL A 4 -1.40 11.73 -3.76
N THR A 5 -1.93 10.86 -4.62
CA THR A 5 -2.94 11.23 -5.61
C THR A 5 -4.22 11.77 -4.96
N THR A 6 -4.69 11.11 -3.89
CA THR A 6 -5.88 11.54 -3.15
C THR A 6 -5.69 12.90 -2.49
N HIS A 7 -4.54 13.16 -1.88
CA HIS A 7 -4.27 14.45 -1.25
C HIS A 7 -4.21 15.59 -2.27
N LEU A 8 -3.57 15.36 -3.43
CA LEU A 8 -3.51 16.35 -4.50
C LEU A 8 -4.91 16.68 -5.04
N VAL A 9 -5.74 15.67 -5.29
CA VAL A 9 -7.11 15.88 -5.79
C VAL A 9 -7.99 16.60 -4.77
N LYS A 10 -7.90 16.23 -3.48
CA LYS A 10 -8.67 16.90 -2.42
C LYS A 10 -8.39 18.38 -2.32
N VAL A 11 -7.12 18.78 -2.49
CA VAL A 11 -6.71 20.19 -2.40
C VAL A 11 -7.11 20.97 -3.64
N THR A 12 -7.10 20.34 -4.82
CA THR A 12 -7.39 21.01 -6.09
C THR A 12 -8.88 21.14 -6.37
N VAL A 13 -9.69 20.13 -6.04
CA VAL A 13 -11.14 20.15 -6.34
C VAL A 13 -11.92 20.99 -5.33
N GLY A 14 -11.54 20.97 -4.05
CA GLY A 14 -12.17 21.80 -3.04
C GLY A 14 -13.67 21.53 -2.83
N ARG A 15 -14.17 20.32 -3.12
CA ARG A 15 -15.61 20.01 -3.01
C ARG A 15 -16.08 20.04 -1.54
N PRO A 16 -17.19 20.73 -1.21
CA PRO A 16 -17.77 20.73 0.13
C PRO A 16 -18.29 19.34 0.54
N ARG A 17 -18.12 18.98 1.81
CA ARG A 17 -18.69 17.75 2.40
C ARG A 17 -20.18 17.93 2.76
N PRO A 18 -20.97 16.85 2.88
CA PRO A 18 -22.36 16.94 3.33
C PRO A 18 -22.50 17.57 4.73
N ASP A 19 -21.51 17.36 5.62
CA ASP A 19 -21.48 17.92 6.97
C ASP A 19 -20.93 19.36 7.05
N LEU A 20 -20.70 20.05 5.92
CA LEU A 20 -20.09 21.39 5.90
C LEU A 20 -20.90 22.44 6.67
N LEU A 21 -22.24 22.45 6.54
CA LEU A 21 -23.08 23.43 7.23
C LEU A 21 -23.00 23.28 8.75
N HIS A 22 -22.94 22.04 9.24
CA HIS A 22 -22.77 21.75 10.65
C HIS A 22 -21.42 22.27 11.18
N ARG A 23 -20.36 22.16 10.38
CA ARG A 23 -19.03 22.72 10.73
C ARG A 23 -18.99 24.24 10.65
N CYS A 24 -19.74 24.82 9.73
CA CYS A 24 -19.77 26.25 9.45
C CYS A 24 -20.41 27.05 10.58
N GLN A 25 -21.48 26.53 11.19
CA GLN A 25 -22.27 27.23 12.21
C GLN A 25 -22.63 28.65 11.74
N PRO A 26 -23.57 28.80 10.79
CA PRO A 26 -23.86 30.11 10.21
C PRO A 26 -24.42 31.09 11.24
N VAL A 27 -24.17 32.40 11.05
CA VAL A 27 -24.75 33.46 11.89
C VAL A 27 -26.29 33.41 11.88
N ALA A 28 -26.93 33.81 12.98
CA ALA A 28 -28.39 33.85 13.07
C ALA A 28 -28.98 34.80 12.00
N GLY A 29 -29.98 34.33 11.25
CA GLY A 29 -30.56 35.09 10.14
C GLY A 29 -29.74 35.03 8.84
N ALA A 30 -28.71 34.19 8.78
CA ALA A 30 -27.98 33.91 7.55
C ALA A 30 -28.96 33.46 6.45
N THR A 31 -28.99 34.23 5.37
CA THR A 31 -29.68 33.89 4.15
C THR A 31 -28.67 33.83 3.02
N ASN A 32 -29.02 33.09 1.98
CA ASN A 32 -28.41 33.25 0.67
C ASN A 32 -28.36 34.74 0.30
N HIS A 33 -27.28 35.20 -0.37
CA HIS A 33 -27.11 36.62 -0.74
C HIS A 33 -28.39 37.20 -1.40
N GLN A 34 -28.60 38.51 -1.24
CA GLN A 34 -29.83 39.21 -1.63
C GLN A 34 -30.40 38.79 -2.99
N PRO A 35 -31.75 38.81 -3.17
CA PRO A 35 -32.46 38.34 -4.37
C PRO A 35 -32.15 39.13 -5.67
N ASN A 36 -31.17 40.03 -5.64
CA ASN A 36 -30.74 40.92 -6.70
C ASN A 36 -29.53 40.34 -7.46
N GLU A 37 -28.84 39.36 -6.88
CA GLU A 37 -27.75 38.62 -7.53
C GLU A 37 -28.31 37.31 -8.09
N PHE A 38 -28.10 37.08 -9.39
CA PHE A 38 -28.72 36.03 -10.20
C PHE A 38 -28.62 34.59 -9.65
N PHE A 39 -27.72 34.33 -8.68
CA PHE A 39 -27.50 33.01 -8.09
C PHE A 39 -27.62 32.96 -6.55
N GLY A 40 -27.81 34.09 -5.85
CA GLY A 40 -27.96 34.13 -4.39
C GLY A 40 -26.99 33.23 -3.60
N LEU A 41 -25.69 33.23 -3.90
CA LEU A 41 -24.75 32.31 -3.24
C LEU A 41 -24.30 32.82 -1.88
N ALA A 42 -24.22 31.95 -0.87
CA ALA A 42 -23.58 32.26 0.40
C ALA A 42 -22.07 31.97 0.35
N THR A 43 -21.26 32.91 0.83
CA THR A 43 -19.80 32.73 0.97
C THR A 43 -19.44 32.21 2.37
N TRP A 44 -18.23 31.67 2.55
CA TRP A 44 -17.72 31.19 3.84
C TRP A 44 -17.74 32.24 4.96
N THR A 45 -17.87 33.52 4.63
CA THR A 45 -17.96 34.66 5.58
C THR A 45 -19.15 34.58 6.53
N VAL A 46 -20.17 33.80 6.18
CA VAL A 46 -21.37 33.57 7.00
C VAL A 46 -21.08 32.61 8.18
N CYS A 47 -20.00 31.84 8.10
CA CYS A 47 -19.61 30.87 9.11
C CYS A 47 -18.99 31.52 10.35
N THR A 48 -19.41 31.09 11.54
CA THR A 48 -18.86 31.58 12.83
C THR A 48 -17.69 30.74 13.34
N GLN A 49 -17.40 29.61 12.69
CA GLN A 49 -16.33 28.69 13.08
C GLN A 49 -14.95 29.38 13.14
N ALA A 50 -14.37 29.45 14.34
CA ALA A 50 -13.05 30.05 14.55
C ALA A 50 -11.90 29.15 14.07
N ASP A 51 -12.09 27.82 14.07
CA ASP A 51 -11.05 26.88 13.65
C ASP A 51 -11.00 26.72 12.12
N LYS A 52 -9.97 27.33 11.52
CA LYS A 52 -9.68 27.25 10.08
C LYS A 52 -9.39 25.82 9.61
N MET A 53 -8.89 24.93 10.47
CA MET A 53 -8.61 23.54 10.13
C MET A 53 -9.88 22.74 9.91
N ILE A 54 -10.88 22.92 10.79
CA ILE A 54 -12.20 22.29 10.68
C ILE A 54 -12.88 22.74 9.38
N MET A 55 -12.83 24.04 9.10
CA MET A 55 -13.38 24.61 7.87
C MET A 55 -12.68 24.05 6.63
N ARG A 56 -11.34 24.07 6.60
CA ARG A 56 -10.55 23.55 5.48
C ARG A 56 -10.78 22.06 5.23
N ASP A 57 -10.98 21.25 6.25
CA ASP A 57 -11.35 19.85 6.06
C ASP A 57 -12.77 19.69 5.48
N GLY A 58 -13.67 20.63 5.77
CA GLY A 58 -15.02 20.67 5.22
C GLY A 58 -15.05 20.80 3.68
N TRP A 59 -14.01 21.37 3.08
CA TRP A 59 -13.85 21.53 1.64
C TRP A 59 -13.02 20.43 0.96
N ARG A 60 -12.71 19.33 1.66
CA ARG A 60 -11.86 18.25 1.15
C ARG A 60 -12.65 16.96 0.91
N SER A 61 -13.83 17.05 0.28
CA SER A 61 -14.71 15.89 0.06
C SER A 61 -14.24 15.00 -1.10
N PHE A 62 -13.88 15.58 -2.25
CA PHE A 62 -13.66 14.81 -3.49
C PHE A 62 -12.20 14.35 -3.66
N TRP A 63 -11.92 13.11 -4.06
CA TRP A 63 -12.69 11.88 -3.81
C TRP A 63 -12.41 11.37 -2.39
N SER A 64 -13.13 10.34 -1.94
CA SER A 64 -12.95 9.79 -0.59
C SER A 64 -11.57 9.13 -0.44
N GLY A 65 -10.78 9.64 0.51
CA GLY A 65 -9.45 9.09 0.82
C GLY A 65 -9.50 7.75 1.53
N HIS A 66 -10.49 7.57 2.41
CA HIS A 66 -10.71 6.28 3.08
C HIS A 66 -11.13 5.21 2.07
N ALA A 67 -12.03 5.55 1.13
CA ALA A 67 -12.47 4.61 0.11
C ALA A 67 -11.32 4.26 -0.86
N SER A 68 -10.65 5.26 -1.45
CA SER A 68 -9.53 5.00 -2.36
C SER A 68 -8.40 4.20 -1.69
N GLY A 69 -8.04 4.53 -0.44
CA GLY A 69 -7.04 3.81 0.34
C GLY A 69 -7.45 2.36 0.65
N SER A 70 -8.67 2.15 1.15
CA SER A 70 -9.17 0.81 1.47
C SER A 70 -9.26 -0.05 0.22
N PHE A 71 -9.82 0.47 -0.88
CA PHE A 71 -9.90 -0.27 -2.14
C PHE A 71 -8.53 -0.53 -2.75
N ALA A 72 -7.55 0.38 -2.64
CA ALA A 72 -6.20 0.11 -3.15
C ALA A 72 -5.52 -1.05 -2.38
N GLY A 73 -5.54 -1.01 -1.05
CA GLY A 73 -4.88 -2.04 -0.23
C GLY A 73 -5.61 -3.38 -0.26
N LEU A 74 -6.93 -3.37 -0.07
CA LEU A 74 -7.71 -4.60 0.05
C LEU A 74 -7.99 -5.26 -1.30
N SER A 75 -8.10 -4.49 -2.40
CA SER A 75 -8.15 -5.10 -3.74
C SER A 75 -6.80 -5.71 -4.10
N PHE A 76 -5.68 -5.05 -3.77
CA PHE A 76 -4.36 -5.67 -3.93
C PHE A 76 -4.26 -6.99 -3.14
N LEU A 77 -4.70 -7.00 -1.87
CA LEU A 77 -4.71 -8.22 -1.05
C LEU A 77 -5.61 -9.31 -1.67
N SER A 78 -6.78 -8.93 -2.17
CA SER A 78 -7.69 -9.81 -2.89
C SER A 78 -7.02 -10.44 -4.12
N TYR A 79 -6.36 -9.62 -4.96
CA TYR A 79 -5.60 -10.09 -6.12
C TYR A 79 -4.43 -11.00 -5.73
N TYR A 80 -3.68 -10.63 -4.69
CA TYR A 80 -2.59 -11.42 -4.17
C TYR A 80 -3.07 -12.82 -3.71
N MET A 81 -4.14 -12.87 -2.92
CA MET A 81 -4.74 -14.13 -2.50
C MET A 81 -5.27 -14.93 -3.70
N ALA A 82 -5.88 -14.26 -4.69
CA ALA A 82 -6.38 -14.91 -5.89
C ALA A 82 -5.27 -15.56 -6.72
N GLY A 83 -4.11 -14.90 -6.82
CA GLY A 83 -2.92 -15.46 -7.46
C GLY A 83 -2.34 -16.65 -6.70
N LYS A 84 -2.26 -16.56 -5.36
CA LYS A 84 -1.73 -17.64 -4.50
C LYS A 84 -2.63 -18.87 -4.42
N LEU A 85 -3.94 -18.69 -4.46
CA LEU A 85 -4.91 -19.78 -4.39
C LEU A 85 -5.29 -20.34 -5.77
N HIS A 86 -4.71 -19.78 -6.84
CA HIS A 86 -5.04 -20.13 -8.21
C HIS A 86 -6.56 -20.05 -8.45
N MET A 87 -7.14 -18.88 -8.18
CA MET A 87 -8.59 -18.67 -8.24
C MET A 87 -9.20 -19.00 -9.61
N PHE A 88 -8.45 -18.81 -10.70
CA PHE A 88 -8.89 -19.02 -12.08
C PHE A 88 -8.34 -20.31 -12.72
N ASP A 89 -7.87 -21.26 -11.93
CA ASP A 89 -7.48 -22.58 -12.43
C ASP A 89 -8.70 -23.45 -12.74
N GLU A 90 -8.51 -24.54 -13.49
CA GLU A 90 -9.56 -25.48 -13.89
C GLU A 90 -10.06 -26.35 -12.71
N GLN A 91 -9.51 -26.16 -11.51
CA GLN A 91 -9.87 -26.86 -10.28
C GLN A 91 -10.83 -26.04 -9.42
N GLY A 92 -12.13 -26.32 -9.54
CA GLY A 92 -13.19 -25.63 -8.80
C GLY A 92 -13.18 -25.93 -7.28
N TYR A 93 -12.92 -24.90 -6.47
CA TYR A 93 -13.11 -24.96 -5.01
C TYR A 93 -13.68 -23.63 -4.49
N THR A 94 -14.97 -23.63 -4.12
CA THR A 94 -15.74 -22.42 -3.80
C THR A 94 -15.18 -21.62 -2.62
N ALA A 95 -14.54 -22.28 -1.65
CA ALA A 95 -13.97 -21.57 -0.50
C ALA A 95 -12.85 -20.59 -0.91
N LYS A 96 -12.12 -20.85 -2.00
CA LYS A 96 -11.12 -19.92 -2.54
C LYS A 96 -11.75 -18.58 -2.88
N VAL A 97 -12.95 -18.59 -3.47
CA VAL A 97 -13.66 -17.36 -3.87
C VAL A 97 -14.02 -16.52 -2.65
N TRP A 98 -14.53 -17.14 -1.58
CA TRP A 98 -14.87 -16.40 -0.36
C TRP A 98 -13.65 -15.82 0.35
N VAL A 99 -12.55 -16.58 0.43
CA VAL A 99 -11.29 -16.09 1.03
C VAL A 99 -10.71 -14.93 0.23
N THR A 100 -10.70 -15.04 -1.10
CA THR A 100 -10.17 -13.99 -1.98
C THR A 100 -11.07 -12.74 -2.02
N LEU A 101 -12.39 -12.91 -1.90
CA LEU A 101 -13.35 -11.81 -1.92
C LEU A 101 -13.49 -11.08 -0.58
N ALA A 102 -13.20 -11.74 0.54
CA ALA A 102 -13.36 -11.16 1.88
C ALA A 102 -12.66 -9.80 2.08
N PRO A 103 -11.38 -9.60 1.66
CA PRO A 103 -10.75 -8.28 1.71
C PRO A 103 -11.54 -7.21 0.96
N PHE A 104 -12.05 -7.54 -0.23
CA PHE A 104 -12.82 -6.62 -1.05
C PHE A 104 -14.15 -6.23 -0.38
N LEU A 105 -14.83 -7.18 0.27
CA LEU A 105 -16.03 -6.91 1.07
C LEU A 105 -15.74 -5.97 2.24
N ILE A 106 -14.60 -6.14 2.92
CA ILE A 106 -14.16 -5.21 3.98
C ILE A 106 -13.98 -3.80 3.40
N ALA A 107 -13.46 -3.66 2.19
CA ALA A 107 -13.30 -2.36 1.53
C ALA A 107 -14.66 -1.69 1.28
N ILE A 108 -15.66 -2.46 0.87
CA ILE A 108 -17.05 -2.00 0.70
C ILE A 108 -17.62 -1.52 2.03
N LEU A 109 -17.44 -2.25 3.13
CA LEU A 109 -17.91 -1.83 4.45
C LEU A 109 -17.28 -0.51 4.89
N VAL A 110 -15.97 -0.33 4.67
CA VAL A 110 -15.29 0.94 4.92
C VAL A 110 -15.89 2.06 4.06
N ALA A 111 -16.22 1.80 2.80
CA ALA A 111 -16.84 2.78 1.92
C ALA A 111 -18.25 3.18 2.38
N ILE A 112 -19.09 2.21 2.77
CA ILE A 112 -20.44 2.44 3.30
C ILE A 112 -20.38 3.29 4.58
N SER A 113 -19.41 3.04 5.46
CA SER A 113 -19.26 3.85 6.69
C SER A 113 -19.09 5.34 6.38
N ARG A 114 -18.45 5.71 5.26
CA ARG A 114 -18.21 7.10 4.88
C ARG A 114 -19.46 7.83 4.38
N THR A 115 -20.41 7.10 3.81
CA THR A 115 -21.71 7.68 3.43
C THR A 115 -22.63 7.78 4.63
N VAL A 116 -22.64 6.79 5.53
CA VAL A 116 -23.45 6.81 6.77
C VAL A 116 -23.03 7.96 7.68
N ASP A 117 -21.73 8.22 7.82
CA ASP A 117 -21.22 9.31 8.66
C ASP A 117 -21.40 10.72 8.04
N ASN A 118 -22.09 10.85 6.89
CA ASN A 118 -22.24 12.10 6.13
C ASN A 118 -20.91 12.82 5.81
N ARG A 119 -19.80 12.08 5.77
CA ARG A 119 -18.47 12.65 5.51
C ARG A 119 -18.18 12.83 4.02
N HIS A 120 -18.88 12.09 3.17
CA HIS A 120 -18.68 12.07 1.73
C HIS A 120 -20.01 11.85 1.00
N HIS A 121 -20.15 12.48 -0.15
CA HIS A 121 -21.19 12.12 -1.09
C HIS A 121 -20.89 10.74 -1.69
N TRP A 122 -21.94 10.00 -2.06
CA TRP A 122 -21.76 8.67 -2.65
C TRP A 122 -20.88 8.70 -3.91
N GLN A 123 -20.95 9.77 -4.73
CA GLN A 123 -20.11 9.90 -5.93
C GLN A 123 -18.61 9.94 -5.57
N ASP A 124 -18.26 10.68 -4.51
CA ASP A 124 -16.89 10.80 -4.04
C ASP A 124 -16.33 9.44 -3.58
N VAL A 125 -17.21 8.60 -3.03
CA VAL A 125 -16.88 7.24 -2.60
C VAL A 125 -16.74 6.30 -3.79
N THR A 126 -17.66 6.34 -4.75
CA THR A 126 -17.61 5.52 -5.98
C THR A 126 -16.36 5.82 -6.81
N VAL A 127 -16.05 7.09 -7.06
CA VAL A 127 -14.83 7.48 -7.80
C VAL A 127 -13.59 7.05 -7.03
N GLY A 128 -13.57 7.25 -5.71
CA GLY A 128 -12.48 6.80 -4.86
C GLY A 128 -12.26 5.28 -4.95
N ALA A 129 -13.34 4.49 -4.95
CA ALA A 129 -13.28 3.04 -5.11
C ALA A 129 -12.68 2.63 -6.46
N ILE A 130 -13.16 3.21 -7.56
CA ILE A 130 -12.66 2.92 -8.93
C ILE A 130 -11.15 3.21 -9.01
N VAL A 131 -10.73 4.39 -8.55
CA VAL A 131 -9.31 4.78 -8.55
C VAL A 131 -8.48 3.83 -7.68
N GLY A 132 -8.97 3.48 -6.49
CA GLY A 132 -8.32 2.55 -5.57
C GLY A 132 -8.11 1.17 -6.21
N ILE A 133 -9.16 0.59 -6.79
CA ILE A 133 -9.12 -0.70 -7.49
C ILE A 133 -8.06 -0.69 -8.60
N ASN A 134 -8.06 0.35 -9.45
CA ASN A 134 -7.10 0.47 -10.55
C ASN A 134 -5.65 0.58 -10.05
N ILE A 135 -5.40 1.37 -9.01
CA ILE A 135 -4.05 1.48 -8.42
C ILE A 135 -3.63 0.15 -7.79
N GLY A 136 -4.54 -0.55 -7.11
CA GLY A 136 -4.28 -1.87 -6.52
C GLY A 136 -3.97 -2.92 -7.59
N TYR A 137 -4.71 -2.93 -8.70
CA TYR A 137 -4.45 -3.82 -9.83
C TYR A 137 -3.12 -3.49 -10.51
N PHE A 138 -2.83 -2.21 -10.74
CA PHE A 138 -1.55 -1.76 -11.28
C PHE A 138 -0.38 -2.20 -10.39
N ALA A 139 -0.50 -2.02 -9.08
CA ALA A 139 0.49 -2.48 -8.12
C ALA A 139 0.66 -4.01 -8.16
N TYR A 140 -0.43 -4.78 -8.24
CA TYR A 140 -0.35 -6.24 -8.39
C TYR A 140 0.43 -6.63 -9.66
N ARG A 141 0.09 -6.05 -10.81
CA ARG A 141 0.72 -6.35 -12.10
C ARG A 141 2.19 -5.94 -12.19
N GLN A 142 2.63 -4.99 -11.36
CA GLN A 142 4.03 -4.60 -11.27
C GLN A 142 4.91 -5.72 -10.68
N TYR A 143 4.35 -6.58 -9.82
CA TYR A 143 5.09 -7.62 -9.10
C TYR A 143 4.70 -9.05 -9.50
N TYR A 144 3.50 -9.27 -10.03
CA TYR A 144 2.95 -10.59 -10.34
C TYR A 144 2.40 -10.67 -11.77
N PRO A 145 2.41 -11.87 -12.38
CA PRO A 145 1.78 -12.12 -13.67
C PRO A 145 0.24 -12.01 -13.62
N SER A 146 -0.43 -12.33 -14.72
CA SER A 146 -1.90 -12.26 -14.77
C SER A 146 -2.51 -13.25 -13.79
N LEU A 147 -3.69 -12.96 -13.27
CA LEU A 147 -4.39 -13.86 -12.34
C LEU A 147 -4.80 -15.21 -12.99
N ALA A 148 -4.90 -15.24 -14.32
CA ALA A 148 -5.17 -16.45 -15.10
C ALA A 148 -3.90 -17.19 -15.54
N ASP A 149 -2.71 -16.66 -15.22
CA ASP A 149 -1.44 -17.32 -15.54
C ASP A 149 -1.22 -18.52 -14.61
N LYS A 150 -0.63 -19.61 -15.13
CA LYS A 150 -0.27 -20.78 -14.31
C LYS A 150 0.75 -20.42 -13.23
N LEU A 151 1.56 -19.38 -13.46
CA LEU A 151 2.53 -18.88 -12.49
C LEU A 151 2.01 -17.67 -11.68
N SER A 152 0.68 -17.48 -11.57
CA SER A 152 0.05 -16.37 -10.80
C SER A 152 0.50 -16.26 -9.34
N HIS A 153 1.03 -17.33 -8.77
CA HIS A 153 1.52 -17.41 -7.40
C HIS A 153 2.96 -16.92 -7.25
N GLU A 154 3.74 -16.80 -8.33
CA GLU A 154 5.14 -16.39 -8.30
C GLU A 154 5.30 -14.91 -8.61
N ALA A 155 6.18 -14.24 -7.86
CA ALA A 155 6.53 -12.85 -8.14
C ALA A 155 7.62 -12.79 -9.21
N TYR A 156 7.65 -11.71 -9.99
CA TYR A 156 8.75 -11.44 -10.91
C TYR A 156 10.08 -11.33 -10.17
N GLU A 157 11.15 -11.76 -10.84
CA GLU A 157 12.50 -11.64 -10.29
C GLU A 157 12.87 -10.18 -10.01
N ALA A 158 13.62 -9.96 -8.92
CA ALA A 158 14.08 -8.63 -8.55
C ALA A 158 14.94 -8.04 -9.68
N ARG A 159 14.65 -6.79 -10.05
CA ARG A 159 15.39 -6.06 -11.08
C ARG A 159 16.72 -5.53 -10.52
N LEU A 160 17.64 -6.44 -10.25
CA LEU A 160 19.00 -6.14 -9.80
C LEU A 160 19.90 -5.82 -11.00
N SER A 161 20.83 -4.86 -10.81
CA SER A 161 21.91 -4.66 -11.78
C SER A 161 22.74 -5.95 -11.89
N PRO A 162 23.40 -6.21 -13.04
CA PRO A 162 24.25 -7.40 -13.20
C PRO A 162 25.29 -7.51 -12.07
N PHE A 163 25.88 -6.38 -11.67
CA PHE A 163 26.84 -6.30 -10.57
C PHE A 163 26.25 -6.71 -9.22
N GLU A 164 25.04 -6.25 -8.87
CA GLU A 164 24.37 -6.63 -7.61
C GLU A 164 23.90 -8.08 -7.61
N ARG A 165 23.63 -8.64 -8.79
CA ARG A 165 23.22 -10.04 -8.95
C ARG A 165 24.38 -11.00 -8.68
N ASP A 166 25.58 -10.61 -9.08
CA ASP A 166 26.82 -11.38 -8.94
C ASP A 166 27.54 -11.14 -7.61
N MET A 167 27.09 -10.16 -6.81
CA MET A 167 27.63 -9.94 -5.48
C MET A 167 27.25 -11.13 -4.59
N PRO A 168 28.22 -11.82 -3.96
CA PRO A 168 27.93 -12.98 -3.11
C PRO A 168 27.05 -12.54 -1.94
N ARG A 169 25.78 -12.95 -1.97
CA ARG A 169 24.89 -12.79 -0.82
C ARG A 169 25.45 -13.68 0.29
N GLY A 170 25.99 -13.04 1.34
CA GLY A 170 26.39 -13.74 2.56
C GLY A 170 25.24 -14.63 3.00
N GLN A 171 25.50 -15.94 3.07
CA GLN A 171 24.54 -16.87 3.66
C GLN A 171 24.28 -16.38 5.09
N PRO A 172 23.02 -16.37 5.57
CA PRO A 172 22.78 -16.18 6.99
C PRO A 172 23.59 -17.28 7.69
N GLU A 173 24.53 -16.88 8.55
CA GLU A 173 25.30 -17.80 9.38
C GLU A 173 24.30 -18.73 10.05
N ARG A 174 24.28 -20.00 9.62
CA ARG A 174 23.73 -21.05 10.47
C ARG A 174 24.58 -20.98 11.72
N GLU A 175 24.00 -20.57 12.85
CA GLU A 175 24.55 -20.90 14.16
C GLU A 175 24.76 -22.42 14.16
N GLY A 176 26.02 -22.82 13.97
CA GLY A 176 26.46 -24.18 14.16
C GLY A 176 26.40 -24.53 15.65
N PRO A 177 26.33 -25.81 16.00
CA PRO A 177 26.24 -26.22 17.39
C PRO A 177 27.41 -25.65 18.18
N SER A 178 27.13 -25.15 19.38
CA SER A 178 28.14 -24.73 20.35
C SER A 178 28.92 -25.97 20.81
N ASP A 179 29.97 -26.32 20.09
CA ASP A 179 30.94 -27.29 20.57
C ASP A 179 31.79 -26.62 21.64
N GLU A 180 31.37 -26.77 22.90
CA GLU A 180 32.23 -26.76 24.07
C GLU A 180 33.34 -27.79 23.86
N GLU A 181 34.59 -27.37 23.59
CA GLU A 181 35.79 -28.09 24.03
C GLU A 181 37.06 -27.23 23.79
N SER A 182 37.63 -26.73 24.90
CA SER A 182 39.08 -26.53 25.12
C SER A 182 39.91 -25.56 24.25
N ALA A 183 40.17 -24.38 24.82
CA ALA A 183 41.47 -23.69 24.67
C ALA A 183 42.47 -24.21 25.74
N PRO A 184 43.76 -23.83 25.72
CA PRO A 184 44.81 -24.14 24.73
C PRO A 184 45.99 -24.89 25.40
N LEU A 185 46.84 -25.60 24.64
CA LEU A 185 48.19 -25.95 25.11
C LEU A 185 49.25 -25.65 24.03
N ILE A 186 50.24 -24.88 24.46
CA ILE A 186 51.47 -24.45 23.79
C ILE A 186 52.40 -25.65 23.65
N GLU A 187 53.04 -25.91 22.49
CA GLU A 187 54.52 -25.97 22.40
C GLU A 187 55.07 -26.07 20.97
N ASN A 188 56.24 -25.45 20.81
CA ASN A 188 57.07 -25.31 19.63
C ASN A 188 57.50 -26.64 18.99
N TYR A 189 57.56 -26.70 17.66
CA TYR A 189 58.55 -27.51 16.96
C TYR A 189 58.94 -26.87 15.63
N SER A 190 60.10 -26.20 15.63
CA SER A 190 60.78 -25.71 14.43
C SER A 190 61.48 -26.88 13.76
N ASP A 191 61.04 -27.24 12.55
CA ASP A 191 61.75 -28.14 11.65
C ASP A 191 63.13 -27.58 11.27
N ARG A 192 64.19 -28.34 11.56
CA ARG A 192 65.47 -28.28 10.84
C ARG A 192 66.06 -29.69 10.70
N GLY A 193 66.18 -30.11 9.46
CA GLY A 193 66.89 -31.31 9.02
C GLY A 193 66.02 -32.07 8.02
N THR A 194 66.42 -32.40 6.80
CA THR A 194 67.77 -32.67 6.32
C THR A 194 67.84 -32.57 4.78
N SER A 195 69.06 -32.28 4.35
CA SER A 195 69.67 -32.28 3.00
C SER A 195 69.36 -33.47 2.08
N SER A 196 69.22 -33.19 0.77
CA SER A 196 69.44 -34.16 -0.32
C SER A 196 70.82 -33.99 -0.97
N PRO A 197 71.53 -35.07 -1.33
CA PRO A 197 72.72 -35.01 -2.17
C PRO A 197 72.55 -35.73 -3.53
N HIS A 198 73.04 -35.09 -4.61
CA HIS A 198 73.63 -35.70 -5.83
C HIS A 198 74.06 -34.55 -6.77
N PRO A 199 75.13 -34.64 -7.58
CA PRO A 199 75.31 -35.73 -8.56
C PRO A 199 76.77 -36.19 -8.80
N ASN A 200 76.95 -37.33 -9.50
CA ASN A 200 77.97 -37.51 -10.55
C ASN A 200 77.92 -38.93 -11.18
N GLY A 201 78.06 -38.97 -12.51
CA GLY A 201 78.80 -40.02 -13.22
C GLY A 201 78.01 -40.89 -14.20
N GLN A 202 77.96 -40.47 -15.47
CA GLN A 202 78.49 -41.19 -16.65
C GLN A 202 78.51 -40.28 -17.88
#